data_AF-A0A2U8QQW0-F1
#
_entry.id   AF-A0A2U8QQW0-F1
#
_cell.length_a   1.000
_cell.length_b   1.000
_cell.length_c   1.000
_cell.angle_alpha   90.00
_cell.angle_beta   90.00
_cell.angle_gamma   90.00
#
_symmetry.space_group_name_H-M   'P 1'
#
loop_
_entity.id
_entity.type
_entity.pdbx_description
1 polymer ?
#
loop_
_entity_poly.entity_id
_entity_poly.type
_entity_poly.pdbx_seq_one_letter_code
_entity_poly.pdbx_strand_id
1 'polypeptide(L)'
;MKELFKTVISSTNERVKNPFIGSYLISFVLVNWRAFVFLLFSKASIEDRIIVINYEYSTFLGLIIPLIIAVFYVLALPYLNLGIEKATTKASNEREKNLNEKALAKLDHKVEEAKRERKIEIERAGTSEISSLNSRIESLESDKTNLTKSLEEERKRYRDIESSSQKMFNEHQKELSSKRMDNISLKTQYISEVNRKKELEKNIDSLIKLFLNDRDIKFLQFVFSIKDKEQNVRVINNAEKSVYTKLRDMGILTENSRNKIIFTDKGSELWDLINKDVENDNS
;
A
#
# COMPACT_ATOMS: atom_id res chain seq x y z
N MET A 1 -72.98 -71.86 58.16
CA MET A 1 -72.42 -70.83 59.07
C MET A 1 -71.52 -69.81 58.37
N LYS A 2 -70.53 -70.21 57.55
CA LYS A 2 -69.66 -69.27 56.82
C LYS A 2 -70.40 -68.27 55.91
N GLU A 3 -71.49 -68.70 55.26
CA GLU A 3 -72.28 -67.79 54.41
C GLU A 3 -73.07 -66.75 55.20
N LEU A 4 -73.64 -67.11 56.35
CA LEU A 4 -74.33 -66.14 57.22
C LEU A 4 -73.35 -65.12 57.80
N PHE A 5 -72.16 -65.55 58.22
CA PHE A 5 -71.10 -64.64 58.64
C PHE A 5 -70.64 -63.73 57.50
N LYS A 6 -70.47 -64.26 56.27
CA LYS A 6 -70.07 -63.47 55.11
C LYS A 6 -71.13 -62.44 54.73
N THR A 7 -72.42 -62.79 54.77
CA THR A 7 -73.54 -61.88 54.49
C THR A 7 -73.68 -60.80 55.56
N VAL A 8 -73.59 -61.15 56.85
CA VAL A 8 -73.60 -60.17 57.95
C VAL A 8 -72.40 -59.23 57.85
N ILE A 9 -71.19 -59.76 57.62
CA ILE A 9 -69.98 -58.95 57.49
C ILE A 9 -70.06 -58.03 56.27
N SER A 10 -70.55 -58.50 55.12
CA SER A 10 -70.66 -57.67 53.91
C SER A 10 -71.72 -56.57 54.04
N SER A 11 -72.87 -56.86 54.65
CA SER A 11 -73.88 -55.83 54.99
C SER A 11 -73.39 -54.83 56.04
N THR A 12 -72.58 -55.27 57.00
CA THR A 12 -71.93 -54.38 57.98
C THR A 12 -70.81 -53.57 57.34
N ASN A 13 -70.08 -54.11 56.36
CA ASN A 13 -68.97 -53.41 55.70
C ASN A 13 -69.45 -52.19 54.89
N GLU A 14 -70.66 -52.22 54.32
CA GLU A 14 -71.26 -51.04 53.69
C GLU A 14 -71.64 -49.95 54.69
N ARG A 15 -72.01 -50.31 55.92
CA ARG A 15 -72.41 -49.37 56.97
C ARG A 15 -71.23 -48.81 57.76
N VAL A 16 -70.18 -49.61 57.95
CA VAL A 16 -68.91 -49.21 58.60
C VAL A 16 -68.10 -48.26 57.72
N LYS A 17 -68.35 -48.22 56.40
CA LYS A 17 -67.83 -47.16 55.51
C LYS A 17 -68.33 -45.76 55.84
N ASN A 18 -69.43 -45.62 56.59
CA ASN A 18 -69.84 -44.33 57.09
C ASN A 18 -68.89 -43.92 58.23
N PRO A 19 -68.13 -42.81 58.09
CA PRO A 19 -67.18 -42.36 59.10
C PRO A 19 -67.81 -42.21 60.50
N PHE A 20 -69.09 -41.88 60.55
CA PHE A 20 -69.85 -41.77 61.78
C PHE A 20 -70.07 -43.12 62.49
N ILE A 21 -70.47 -44.14 61.75
CA ILE A 21 -70.75 -45.47 62.30
C ILE A 21 -69.45 -46.13 62.77
N GLY A 22 -68.38 -46.02 61.98
CA GLY A 22 -67.05 -46.48 62.39
C GLY A 22 -66.55 -45.77 63.65
N SER A 23 -66.61 -44.44 63.69
CA SER A 23 -66.18 -43.65 64.85
C SER A 23 -67.02 -43.93 66.10
N TYR A 24 -68.32 -44.12 65.94
CA TYR A 24 -69.22 -44.50 67.02
C TYR A 24 -68.90 -45.88 67.58
N LEU A 25 -68.72 -46.89 66.72
CA LEU A 25 -68.37 -48.24 67.18
C LEU A 25 -67.03 -48.26 67.93
N ILE A 26 -66.01 -47.57 67.40
CA ILE A 26 -64.71 -47.46 68.07
C ILE A 26 -64.85 -46.74 69.40
N SER A 27 -65.54 -45.59 69.43
CA SER A 27 -65.76 -44.85 70.67
C SER A 27 -66.59 -45.63 71.69
N PHE A 28 -67.58 -46.41 71.23
CA PHE A 28 -68.45 -47.22 72.06
C PHE A 28 -67.68 -48.35 72.74
N VAL A 29 -66.80 -49.02 71.98
CA VAL A 29 -65.88 -50.02 72.53
C VAL A 29 -64.89 -49.39 73.49
N LEU A 30 -64.33 -48.22 73.17
CA LEU A 30 -63.37 -47.53 74.04
C LEU A 30 -63.98 -47.06 75.37
N VAL A 31 -65.22 -46.55 75.36
CA VAL A 31 -65.90 -46.09 76.59
C VAL A 31 -66.40 -47.27 77.41
N ASN A 32 -66.98 -48.30 76.75
CA ASN A 32 -67.53 -49.48 77.42
C ASN A 32 -66.53 -50.64 77.51
N TRP A 33 -65.23 -50.37 77.41
CA TRP A 33 -64.18 -51.39 77.35
C TRP A 33 -64.24 -52.38 78.52
N ARG A 34 -64.62 -51.90 79.72
CA ARG A 34 -64.79 -52.74 80.93
C ARG A 34 -65.89 -53.77 80.77
N ALA A 35 -67.00 -53.41 80.12
CA ALA A 35 -68.12 -54.33 79.86
C ALA A 35 -67.69 -55.43 78.88
N PHE A 36 -66.98 -55.08 77.81
CA PHE A 36 -66.46 -56.05 76.84
C PHE A 36 -65.41 -56.98 77.46
N VAL A 37 -64.48 -56.45 78.27
CA VAL A 37 -63.49 -57.24 78.98
C VAL A 37 -64.16 -58.18 79.99
N PHE A 38 -65.12 -57.68 80.76
CA PHE A 38 -65.86 -58.50 81.72
C PHE A 38 -66.70 -59.60 81.04
N LEU A 39 -67.35 -59.28 79.92
CA LEU A 39 -68.14 -60.26 79.15
C LEU A 39 -67.27 -61.39 78.60
N LEU A 40 -66.10 -61.06 78.05
CA LEU A 40 -65.21 -62.02 77.38
C LEU A 40 -64.33 -62.82 78.34
N PHE A 41 -63.91 -62.24 79.47
CA PHE A 41 -62.88 -62.83 80.34
C PHE A 41 -63.34 -63.18 81.76
N SER A 42 -64.59 -62.84 82.16
CA SER A 42 -65.09 -63.22 83.48
C SER A 42 -65.42 -64.71 83.56
N LYS A 43 -65.07 -65.34 84.69
CA LYS A 43 -65.38 -66.74 85.02
C LYS A 43 -66.81 -66.93 85.57
N ALA A 44 -67.59 -65.86 85.70
CA ALA A 44 -68.95 -65.91 86.20
C ALA A 44 -69.89 -66.61 85.21
N SER A 45 -71.02 -67.12 85.72
CA SER A 45 -72.09 -67.68 84.90
C SER A 45 -72.56 -66.65 83.86
N ILE A 46 -73.18 -67.12 82.77
CA ILE A 46 -73.63 -66.21 81.69
C ILE A 46 -74.71 -65.27 82.24
N GLU A 47 -75.55 -65.79 83.12
CA GLU A 47 -76.62 -65.12 83.82
C GLU A 47 -76.08 -63.97 84.69
N ASP A 48 -75.06 -64.25 85.51
CA ASP A 48 -74.43 -63.23 86.37
C ASP A 48 -73.75 -62.14 85.55
N ARG A 49 -73.13 -62.50 84.42
CA ARG A 49 -72.48 -61.53 83.52
C ARG A 49 -73.48 -60.55 82.93
N ILE A 50 -74.63 -61.04 82.48
CA ILE A 50 -75.68 -60.20 81.88
C ILE A 50 -76.27 -59.26 82.93
N ILE A 51 -76.52 -59.74 84.16
CA ILE A 51 -77.07 -58.91 85.25
C ILE A 51 -76.12 -57.76 85.59
N VAL A 52 -74.83 -58.05 85.77
CA VAL A 52 -73.80 -57.04 86.09
C VAL A 52 -73.65 -56.03 84.95
N ILE A 53 -73.66 -56.48 83.69
CA ILE A 53 -73.58 -55.57 82.53
C ILE A 53 -74.80 -54.67 82.44
N ASN A 54 -76.00 -55.21 82.69
CA ASN A 54 -77.23 -54.45 82.63
C ASN A 54 -77.31 -53.38 83.72
N TYR A 55 -76.81 -53.69 84.92
CA TYR A 55 -76.87 -52.77 86.06
C TYR A 55 -75.76 -51.70 86.03
N GLU A 56 -74.52 -52.08 85.70
CA GLU A 56 -73.36 -51.18 85.81
C GLU A 56 -73.00 -50.48 84.49
N TYR A 57 -73.25 -51.12 83.35
CA TYR A 57 -72.69 -50.69 82.06
C TYR A 57 -73.75 -50.34 81.00
N SER A 58 -75.02 -50.68 81.21
CA SER A 58 -76.13 -50.29 80.33
C SER A 58 -76.77 -48.94 80.71
N THR A 59 -75.99 -48.06 81.34
CA THR A 59 -76.43 -46.70 81.69
C THR A 59 -76.56 -45.84 80.44
N PHE A 60 -77.56 -44.96 80.39
CA PHE A 60 -77.80 -44.00 79.31
C PHE A 60 -76.54 -43.23 78.86
N LEU A 61 -75.66 -42.88 79.81
CA LEU A 61 -74.38 -42.23 79.56
C LEU A 61 -73.39 -43.11 78.77
N GLY A 62 -73.42 -44.44 78.96
CA GLY A 62 -72.58 -45.40 78.25
C GLY A 62 -72.89 -45.49 76.75
N LEU A 63 -74.08 -45.07 76.33
CA LEU A 63 -74.50 -45.01 74.93
C LEU A 63 -74.30 -43.63 74.30
N ILE A 64 -74.46 -42.56 75.08
CA ILE A 64 -74.42 -41.17 74.58
C ILE A 64 -73.01 -40.60 74.51
N ILE A 65 -72.15 -40.89 75.48
CA ILE A 65 -70.76 -40.38 75.46
C ILE A 65 -70.04 -40.82 74.16
N PRO A 66 -70.15 -42.10 73.73
CA PRO A 66 -69.62 -42.53 72.44
C PRO A 66 -70.21 -41.81 71.22
N LEU A 67 -71.49 -41.45 71.29
CA LEU A 67 -72.18 -40.70 70.24
C LEU A 67 -71.58 -39.30 70.09
N ILE A 68 -71.40 -38.60 71.22
CA ILE A 68 -70.83 -37.25 71.25
C ILE A 68 -69.39 -37.26 70.76
N ILE A 69 -68.57 -38.23 71.19
CA ILE A 69 -67.19 -38.37 70.74
C ILE A 69 -67.14 -38.66 69.23
N ALA A 70 -68.02 -39.52 68.72
CA ALA A 70 -68.08 -39.82 67.29
C ALA A 70 -68.52 -38.61 66.46
N VAL A 71 -69.55 -37.87 66.89
CA VAL A 71 -69.96 -36.60 66.26
C VAL A 71 -68.79 -35.62 66.26
N PHE A 72 -68.15 -35.43 67.41
CA PHE A 72 -67.02 -34.51 67.56
C PHE A 72 -65.86 -34.91 66.66
N TYR A 73 -65.49 -36.19 66.62
CA TYR A 73 -64.39 -36.67 65.80
C TYR A 73 -64.66 -36.50 64.30
N VAL A 74 -65.86 -36.88 63.84
CA VAL A 74 -66.25 -36.75 62.42
C VAL A 74 -66.30 -35.29 61.99
N LEU A 75 -66.73 -34.38 62.86
CA LEU A 75 -66.76 -32.95 62.54
C LEU A 75 -65.38 -32.30 62.68
N ALA A 76 -64.61 -32.61 63.73
CA ALA A 76 -63.33 -31.96 64.01
C ALA A 76 -62.21 -32.42 63.09
N LEU A 77 -62.19 -33.70 62.68
CA LEU A 77 -61.09 -34.27 61.89
C LEU A 77 -60.90 -33.58 60.53
N PRO A 78 -61.95 -33.29 59.72
CA PRO A 78 -61.81 -32.51 58.50
C PRO A 78 -61.19 -31.13 58.72
N TYR A 79 -61.58 -30.42 59.80
CA TYR A 79 -61.03 -29.09 60.10
C TYR A 79 -59.56 -29.14 60.54
N LEU A 80 -59.18 -30.17 61.31
CA LEU A 80 -57.77 -30.40 61.67
C LEU A 80 -56.93 -30.71 60.42
N ASN A 81 -57.42 -31.56 59.52
CA ASN A 81 -56.76 -31.86 58.26
C ASN A 81 -56.60 -30.61 57.38
N LEU A 82 -57.64 -29.78 57.26
CA LEU A 82 -57.57 -28.49 56.55
C LEU A 82 -56.55 -27.54 57.17
N GLY A 83 -56.41 -27.52 58.50
CA GLY A 83 -55.40 -26.72 59.20
C GLY A 83 -53.99 -27.16 58.85
N ILE A 84 -53.74 -28.47 58.87
CA ILE A 84 -52.45 -29.06 58.49
C ILE A 84 -52.14 -28.78 57.02
N GLU A 85 -53.10 -29.01 56.13
CA GLU A 85 -52.95 -28.79 54.68
C GLU A 85 -52.63 -27.32 54.36
N LYS A 86 -53.30 -26.37 55.03
CA LYS A 86 -52.99 -24.94 54.89
C LYS A 86 -51.57 -24.61 55.36
N ALA A 87 -51.13 -25.18 56.48
CA ALA A 87 -49.78 -24.96 57.00
C ALA A 87 -48.71 -25.54 56.04
N THR A 88 -48.92 -26.76 55.53
CA THR A 88 -48.00 -27.41 54.60
C THR A 88 -47.97 -26.69 53.24
N THR A 89 -49.12 -26.24 52.74
CA THR A 89 -49.21 -25.51 51.47
C THR A 89 -48.50 -24.16 51.57
N LYS A 90 -48.69 -23.43 52.67
CA LYS A 90 -47.99 -22.16 52.90
C LYS A 90 -46.47 -22.37 52.94
N ALA A 91 -46.00 -23.39 53.66
CA ALA A 91 -44.58 -23.72 53.72
C ALA A 91 -44.01 -24.14 52.35
N SER A 92 -44.77 -24.91 51.56
CA SER A 92 -44.38 -25.31 50.21
C SER A 92 -44.28 -24.12 49.25
N ASN A 93 -45.29 -23.24 49.26
CA ASN A 93 -45.31 -22.05 48.40
C ASN A 93 -44.15 -21.09 48.73
N GLU A 94 -43.83 -20.93 50.02
CA GLU A 94 -42.70 -20.10 50.44
C GLU A 94 -41.37 -20.71 49.98
N ARG A 95 -41.24 -22.04 50.07
CA ARG A 95 -40.05 -22.74 49.57
C ARG A 95 -39.90 -22.60 48.05
N GLU A 96 -41.00 -22.72 47.31
CA GLU A 96 -41.00 -22.58 45.85
C GLU A 96 -40.61 -21.15 45.43
N LYS A 97 -41.16 -20.12 46.08
CA LYS A 97 -40.74 -18.73 45.87
C LYS A 97 -39.26 -18.53 46.10
N ASN A 98 -38.74 -19.02 47.23
CA ASN A 98 -37.30 -18.94 47.54
C ASN A 98 -36.43 -19.67 46.50
N LEU A 99 -36.90 -20.78 45.94
CA LEU A 99 -36.17 -21.49 44.88
C LEU A 99 -36.17 -20.68 43.58
N ASN A 100 -37.31 -20.10 43.20
CA ASN A 100 -37.43 -19.25 42.02
C ASN A 100 -36.58 -17.98 42.14
N GLU A 101 -36.59 -17.32 43.30
CA GLU A 101 -35.74 -16.15 43.57
C GLU A 101 -34.24 -16.51 43.47
N LYS A 102 -33.84 -17.65 44.02
CA LYS A 102 -32.45 -18.15 43.87
C LYS A 102 -32.11 -18.47 42.41
N ALA A 103 -33.06 -19.00 41.64
CA ALA A 103 -32.85 -19.26 40.22
C ALA A 103 -32.70 -17.96 39.42
N LEU A 104 -33.54 -16.96 39.70
CA LEU A 104 -33.43 -15.62 39.11
C LEU A 104 -32.10 -14.95 39.44
N ALA A 105 -31.71 -14.93 40.72
CA ALA A 105 -30.42 -14.37 41.13
C ALA A 105 -29.23 -15.04 40.42
N LYS A 106 -29.28 -16.37 40.22
CA LYS A 106 -28.26 -17.08 39.45
C LYS A 106 -28.23 -16.67 37.97
N LEU A 107 -29.39 -16.45 37.36
CA LEU A 107 -29.47 -15.97 35.97
C LEU A 107 -28.92 -14.55 35.85
N ASP A 108 -29.27 -13.66 36.78
CA ASP A 108 -28.75 -12.29 36.81
C ASP A 108 -27.22 -12.28 36.96
N HIS A 109 -26.67 -13.13 37.85
CA HIS A 109 -25.23 -13.28 37.98
C HIS A 109 -24.56 -13.74 36.68
N LYS A 110 -25.15 -14.69 35.95
CA LYS A 110 -24.64 -15.15 34.65
C LYS A 110 -24.69 -14.05 33.59
N VAL A 111 -25.74 -13.24 33.58
CA VAL A 111 -25.85 -12.10 32.66
C VAL A 111 -24.77 -11.07 32.94
N GLU A 112 -24.53 -10.76 34.23
CA GLU A 112 -23.46 -9.84 34.62
C GLU A 112 -22.06 -10.39 34.32
N GLU A 113 -21.84 -11.69 34.50
CA GLU A 113 -20.59 -12.36 34.12
C GLU A 113 -20.34 -12.24 32.60
N ALA A 114 -21.34 -12.58 31.77
CA ALA A 114 -21.25 -12.46 30.31
C ALA A 114 -20.99 -11.02 29.85
N LYS A 115 -21.60 -10.02 30.50
CA LYS A 115 -21.31 -8.59 30.22
C LYS A 115 -19.86 -8.24 30.52
N ARG A 116 -19.31 -8.73 31.63
CA ARG A 116 -17.91 -8.48 32.01
C ARG A 116 -16.95 -9.16 31.04
N GLU A 117 -17.21 -10.41 30.66
CA GLU A 117 -16.43 -11.13 29.65
C GLU A 117 -16.40 -10.39 28.32
N ARG A 118 -17.58 -9.97 27.82
CA ARG A 118 -17.67 -9.17 26.60
C ARG A 118 -16.87 -7.89 26.68
N LYS A 119 -16.89 -7.20 27.84
CA LYS A 119 -16.09 -5.98 28.03
C LYS A 119 -14.59 -6.29 27.99
N ILE A 120 -14.14 -7.36 28.64
CA ILE A 120 -12.74 -7.80 28.59
C ILE A 120 -12.32 -8.13 27.16
N GLU A 121 -13.20 -8.79 26.39
CA GLU A 121 -12.92 -9.17 25.01
C GLU A 121 -12.83 -7.96 24.08
N ILE A 122 -13.70 -6.94 24.26
CA ILE A 122 -13.61 -5.66 23.55
C ILE A 122 -12.29 -4.94 23.87
N GLU A 123 -11.90 -4.87 25.14
CA GLU A 123 -10.62 -4.24 25.55
C GLU A 123 -9.41 -5.01 24.99
N ARG A 124 -9.47 -6.35 24.96
CA ARG A 124 -8.44 -7.19 24.31
C ARG A 124 -8.38 -6.98 22.81
N ALA A 125 -9.54 -6.91 22.14
CA ALA A 125 -9.62 -6.63 20.71
C ALA A 125 -9.06 -5.24 20.40
N GLY A 126 -9.43 -4.22 21.16
CA GLY A 126 -8.87 -2.87 21.06
C GLY A 126 -7.36 -2.86 21.28
N THR A 127 -6.85 -3.60 22.26
CA THR A 127 -5.40 -3.74 22.48
C THR A 127 -4.69 -4.43 21.32
N SER A 128 -5.31 -5.46 20.73
CA SER A 128 -4.78 -6.16 19.56
C SER A 128 -4.79 -5.27 18.32
N GLU A 129 -5.87 -4.51 18.10
CA GLU A 129 -5.96 -3.52 17.02
C GLU A 129 -4.89 -2.44 17.19
N ILE A 130 -4.73 -1.88 18.40
CA ILE A 130 -3.67 -0.92 18.73
C ILE A 130 -2.29 -1.51 18.45
N SER A 131 -2.03 -2.76 18.84
CA SER A 131 -0.76 -3.44 18.54
C SER A 131 -0.53 -3.57 17.03
N SER A 132 -1.56 -3.95 16.27
CA SER A 132 -1.46 -4.08 14.82
C SER A 132 -1.25 -2.73 14.12
N LEU A 133 -1.89 -1.67 14.61
CA LEU A 133 -1.73 -0.31 14.14
C LEU A 133 -0.32 0.19 14.44
N ASN A 134 0.22 -0.08 15.64
CA ASN A 134 1.60 0.27 15.99
C ASN A 134 2.61 -0.44 15.09
N SER A 135 2.46 -1.75 14.84
CA SER A 135 3.33 -2.45 13.88
C SER A 135 3.23 -1.88 12.47
N ARG A 136 2.04 -1.43 12.04
CA ARG A 136 1.87 -0.77 10.75
C ARG A 136 2.56 0.59 10.71
N ILE A 137 2.48 1.36 11.79
CA ILE A 137 3.19 2.65 11.93
C ILE A 137 4.70 2.44 11.84
N GLU A 138 5.25 1.48 12.58
CA GLU A 138 6.68 1.15 12.53
C GLU A 138 7.14 0.75 11.11
N SER A 139 6.34 -0.08 10.42
CA SER A 139 6.61 -0.45 9.02
C SER A 139 6.60 0.78 8.10
N LEU A 140 5.61 1.66 8.24
CA LEU A 140 5.50 2.87 7.42
C LEU A 140 6.63 3.86 7.69
N GLU A 141 7.06 3.98 8.94
CA GLU A 141 8.22 4.80 9.31
C GLU A 141 9.51 4.23 8.72
N SER A 142 9.70 2.91 8.79
CA SER A 142 10.83 2.24 8.14
C SER A 142 10.84 2.49 6.63
N ASP A 143 9.70 2.28 5.96
CA ASP A 143 9.56 2.53 4.53
C ASP A 143 9.85 3.99 4.17
N LYS A 144 9.32 4.94 4.95
CA LYS A 144 9.59 6.38 4.77
C LYS A 144 11.08 6.67 4.90
N THR A 145 11.77 6.09 5.89
CA THR A 145 13.22 6.30 6.04
C THR A 145 14.01 5.73 4.86
N ASN A 146 13.64 4.54 4.37
CA ASN A 146 14.28 3.90 3.22
C ASN A 146 14.03 4.69 1.93
N LEU A 147 12.81 5.17 1.72
CA LEU A 147 12.45 5.99 0.58
C LEU A 147 13.19 7.33 0.60
N THR A 148 13.31 7.94 1.79
CA THR A 148 14.05 9.19 1.97
C THR A 148 15.54 9.00 1.64
N LYS A 149 16.16 7.91 2.12
CA LYS A 149 17.55 7.57 1.76
C LYS A 149 17.71 7.38 0.26
N SER A 150 16.81 6.63 -0.37
CA SER A 150 16.85 6.39 -1.82
C SER A 150 16.70 7.69 -2.62
N LEU A 151 15.82 8.59 -2.18
CA LEU A 151 15.65 9.92 -2.79
C LEU A 151 16.92 10.79 -2.65
N GLU A 152 17.56 10.75 -1.48
CA GLU A 152 18.80 11.47 -1.21
C GLU A 152 19.94 10.99 -2.12
N GLU A 153 20.07 9.66 -2.28
CA GLU A 153 21.04 9.03 -3.17
C GLU A 153 20.78 9.39 -4.64
N GLU A 154 19.53 9.34 -5.09
CA GLU A 154 19.16 9.70 -6.46
C GLU A 154 19.41 11.19 -6.74
N ARG A 155 19.11 12.07 -5.78
CA ARG A 155 19.43 13.50 -5.86
C ARG A 155 20.93 13.76 -5.92
N LYS A 156 21.74 12.94 -5.25
CA LYS A 156 23.20 13.03 -5.31
C LYS A 156 23.68 12.61 -6.70
N ARG A 157 23.20 11.47 -7.22
CA ARG A 157 23.50 11.01 -8.59
C ARG A 157 23.14 12.06 -9.63
N TYR A 158 21.97 12.68 -9.51
CA TYR A 158 21.52 13.72 -10.43
C TYR A 158 22.45 14.93 -10.41
N ARG A 159 22.84 15.42 -9.22
CA ARG A 159 23.81 16.51 -9.06
C ARG A 159 25.18 16.16 -9.65
N ASP A 160 25.65 14.94 -9.45
CA ASP A 160 26.94 14.49 -10.00
C ASP A 160 26.90 14.44 -11.54
N ILE A 161 25.83 13.90 -12.12
CA ILE A 161 25.60 13.87 -13.58
C ILE A 161 25.53 15.29 -14.15
N GLU A 162 24.75 16.17 -13.53
CA GLU A 162 24.61 17.58 -13.94
C GLU A 162 25.97 18.29 -13.92
N SER A 163 26.75 18.10 -12.85
CA SER A 163 28.08 18.70 -12.72
C SER A 163 29.05 18.17 -13.80
N SER A 164 29.00 16.87 -14.10
CA SER A 164 29.83 16.24 -15.13
C SER A 164 29.42 16.71 -16.53
N SER A 165 28.12 16.79 -16.80
CA SER A 165 27.58 17.30 -18.06
C SER A 165 27.98 18.75 -18.28
N GLN A 166 27.93 19.60 -17.24
CA GLN A 166 28.36 20.99 -17.34
C GLN A 166 29.85 21.12 -17.60
N LYS A 167 30.69 20.28 -16.97
CA LYS A 167 32.13 20.23 -17.24
C LYS A 167 32.41 19.84 -18.69
N MET A 168 31.80 18.76 -19.17
CA MET A 168 31.91 18.29 -20.56
C MET A 168 31.48 19.37 -21.56
N PHE A 169 30.36 20.06 -21.28
CA PHE A 169 29.87 21.15 -22.11
C PHE A 169 30.87 22.31 -22.18
N ASN A 170 31.40 22.73 -21.03
CA ASN A 170 32.38 23.81 -20.94
C ASN A 170 33.70 23.44 -21.64
N GLU A 171 34.17 22.20 -21.51
CA GLU A 171 35.36 21.70 -22.21
C GLU A 171 35.16 21.69 -23.72
N HIS A 172 34.01 21.18 -24.18
CA HIS A 172 33.68 21.17 -25.61
C HIS A 172 33.58 22.59 -26.18
N GLN A 173 33.00 23.53 -25.41
CA GLN A 173 32.92 24.94 -25.81
C GLN A 173 34.32 25.58 -25.93
N LYS A 174 35.24 25.26 -25.01
CA LYS A 174 36.63 25.71 -25.07
C LYS A 174 37.35 25.17 -26.30
N GLU A 175 37.21 23.87 -26.57
CA GLU A 175 37.80 23.21 -27.75
C GLU A 175 37.25 23.80 -29.06
N LEU A 176 35.94 24.07 -29.12
CA LEU A 176 35.33 24.70 -30.29
C LEU A 176 35.88 26.12 -30.51
N SER A 177 36.07 26.88 -29.42
CA SER A 177 36.65 28.22 -29.46
C SER A 177 38.10 28.21 -29.94
N SER A 178 38.92 27.28 -29.45
CA SER A 178 40.32 27.17 -29.91
C SER A 178 40.40 26.79 -31.39
N LYS A 179 39.63 25.79 -31.84
CA LYS A 179 39.57 25.43 -33.27
C LYS A 179 39.11 26.58 -34.16
N ARG A 180 38.16 27.40 -33.69
CA ARG A 180 37.72 28.61 -34.42
C ARG A 180 38.86 29.64 -34.51
N MET A 181 39.59 29.86 -33.41
CA MET A 181 40.73 30.78 -33.39
C MET A 181 41.83 30.32 -34.34
N ASP A 182 42.17 29.02 -34.33
CA ASP A 182 43.17 28.44 -35.22
C ASP A 182 42.77 28.61 -36.69
N ASN A 183 41.51 28.37 -37.03
CA ASN A 183 40.97 28.59 -38.38
C ASN A 183 41.04 30.08 -38.80
N ILE A 184 40.70 31.00 -37.90
CA ILE A 184 40.81 32.45 -38.17
C ILE A 184 42.27 32.83 -38.40
N SER A 185 43.18 32.33 -37.57
CA SER A 185 44.62 32.57 -37.69
C SER A 185 45.15 32.09 -39.04
N LEU A 186 44.82 30.85 -39.43
CA LEU A 186 45.23 30.27 -40.70
C LEU A 186 44.68 31.06 -41.89
N LYS A 187 43.39 31.44 -41.85
CA LYS A 187 42.77 32.26 -42.90
C LYS A 187 43.41 33.64 -43.00
N THR A 188 43.75 34.24 -41.87
CA THR A 188 44.44 35.54 -41.81
C THR A 188 45.82 35.45 -42.43
N GLN A 189 46.59 34.40 -42.10
CA GLN A 189 47.90 34.14 -42.70
C GLN A 189 47.80 33.95 -44.22
N TYR A 190 46.84 33.15 -44.69
CA TYR A 190 46.62 32.96 -46.12
C TYR A 190 46.30 34.29 -46.85
N ILE A 191 45.44 35.12 -46.27
CA ILE A 191 45.12 36.44 -46.83
C ILE A 191 46.36 37.33 -46.88
N SER A 192 47.20 37.33 -45.84
CA SER A 192 48.44 38.12 -45.85
C SER A 192 49.42 37.69 -46.94
N GLU A 193 49.57 36.38 -47.19
CA GLU A 193 50.44 35.88 -48.26
C GLU A 193 49.91 36.25 -49.64
N VAL A 194 48.59 36.14 -49.86
CA VAL A 194 47.95 36.57 -51.11
C VAL A 194 48.15 38.07 -51.34
N ASN A 195 47.97 38.89 -50.31
CA ASN A 195 48.17 40.34 -50.41
C ASN A 195 49.64 40.68 -50.71
N ARG A 196 50.59 40.01 -50.06
CA ARG A 196 52.03 40.18 -50.32
C ARG A 196 52.38 39.85 -51.76
N LYS A 197 51.81 38.77 -52.30
CA LYS A 197 52.00 38.38 -53.71
C LYS A 197 51.46 39.44 -54.66
N LYS A 198 50.24 39.93 -54.43
CA LYS A 198 49.64 41.00 -55.25
C LYS A 198 50.44 42.30 -55.21
N GLU A 199 50.99 42.66 -54.06
CA GLU A 199 51.83 43.85 -53.92
C GLU A 199 53.14 43.69 -54.71
N LEU A 200 53.74 42.48 -54.69
CA LEU A 200 54.93 42.18 -55.48
C LEU A 200 54.64 42.28 -56.99
N GLU A 201 53.51 41.72 -57.45
CA GLU A 201 53.05 41.82 -58.85
C GLU A 201 52.92 43.30 -59.26
N LYS A 202 52.19 44.11 -58.48
CA LYS A 202 52.04 45.55 -58.76
C LYS A 202 53.37 46.31 -58.78
N ASN A 203 54.31 45.95 -57.91
CA ASN A 203 55.63 46.56 -57.87
C ASN A 203 56.46 46.18 -59.12
N ILE A 204 56.36 44.93 -59.59
CA ILE A 204 56.99 44.48 -60.83
C ILE A 204 56.44 45.26 -62.03
N ASP A 205 55.11 45.40 -62.15
CA ASP A 205 54.49 46.17 -63.24
C ASP A 205 54.98 47.61 -63.28
N SER A 206 55.09 48.22 -62.10
CA SER A 206 55.55 49.61 -61.96
C SER A 206 57.01 49.75 -62.40
N LEU A 207 57.85 48.77 -62.10
CA LEU A 207 59.25 48.74 -62.55
C LEU A 207 59.34 48.53 -64.06
N ILE A 208 58.56 47.60 -64.63
CA ILE A 208 58.52 47.36 -66.08
C ILE A 208 58.18 48.65 -66.83
N LYS A 209 57.14 49.38 -66.39
CA LYS A 209 56.71 50.66 -66.99
C LYS A 209 57.74 51.79 -66.85
N LEU A 210 58.63 51.73 -65.86
CA LEU A 210 59.71 52.71 -65.69
C LEU A 210 60.85 52.49 -66.69
N PHE A 211 61.19 51.24 -66.98
CA PHE A 211 62.33 50.88 -67.82
C PHE A 211 61.97 50.71 -69.29
N LEU A 212 60.76 50.23 -69.58
CA LEU A 212 60.25 49.96 -70.92
C LEU A 212 59.04 50.84 -71.20
N ASN A 213 59.07 51.56 -72.32
CA ASN A 213 57.89 52.23 -72.85
C ASN A 213 57.13 51.31 -73.82
N ASP A 214 55.95 51.72 -74.26
CA ASP A 214 55.11 50.95 -75.20
C ASP A 214 55.84 50.58 -76.50
N ARG A 215 56.79 51.41 -76.95
CA ARG A 215 57.58 51.13 -78.15
C ARG A 215 58.58 50.00 -77.91
N ASP A 216 59.21 49.98 -76.74
CA ASP A 216 60.13 48.92 -76.32
C ASP A 216 59.37 47.58 -76.20
N ILE A 217 58.18 47.58 -75.58
CA ILE A 217 57.33 46.37 -75.43
C ILE A 217 56.86 45.85 -76.80
N LYS A 218 56.38 46.73 -77.69
CA LYS A 218 55.98 46.35 -79.06
C LYS A 218 57.16 45.79 -79.87
N PHE A 219 58.37 46.29 -79.65
CA PHE A 219 59.56 45.76 -80.30
C PHE A 219 59.92 44.37 -79.77
N LEU A 220 59.81 44.13 -78.46
CA LEU A 220 59.98 42.79 -77.88
C LEU A 220 58.93 41.80 -78.41
N GLN A 221 57.66 42.21 -78.52
CA GLN A 221 56.59 41.43 -79.18
C GLN A 221 56.97 41.03 -80.61
N PHE A 222 57.46 42.00 -81.39
CA PHE A 222 57.91 41.76 -82.75
C PHE A 222 59.05 40.74 -82.79
N VAL A 223 60.10 40.92 -81.98
CA VAL A 223 61.25 40.01 -81.89
C VAL A 223 60.81 38.59 -81.48
N PHE A 224 59.86 38.46 -80.56
CA PHE A 224 59.31 37.16 -80.19
C PHE A 224 58.54 36.50 -81.35
N SER A 225 57.68 37.26 -82.04
CA SER A 225 56.85 36.75 -83.15
C SER A 225 57.64 36.22 -84.36
N ILE A 226 58.91 36.62 -84.48
CA ILE A 226 59.82 36.20 -85.55
C ILE A 226 60.87 35.17 -85.09
N LYS A 227 60.90 34.80 -83.81
CA LYS A 227 61.88 33.86 -83.22
C LYS A 227 61.91 32.50 -83.93
N ASP A 228 60.74 32.01 -84.36
CA ASP A 228 60.58 30.70 -85.01
C ASP A 228 60.49 30.75 -86.54
N LYS A 229 60.59 31.94 -87.16
CA LYS A 229 60.55 32.10 -88.61
C LYS A 229 61.98 32.22 -89.14
N GLU A 230 62.37 31.40 -90.11
CA GLU A 230 63.68 31.46 -90.78
C GLU A 230 63.93 32.75 -91.61
N GLN A 231 63.21 33.83 -91.34
CA GLN A 231 63.39 35.10 -92.03
C GLN A 231 64.56 35.89 -91.43
N ASN A 232 65.48 36.29 -92.31
CA ASN A 232 66.60 37.15 -91.99
C ASN A 232 66.10 38.48 -91.43
N VAL A 233 66.45 38.81 -90.19
CA VAL A 233 66.21 40.13 -89.58
C VAL A 233 67.19 41.12 -90.22
N ARG A 234 66.92 41.50 -91.47
CA ARG A 234 67.68 42.52 -92.19
C ARG A 234 66.85 43.77 -92.44
N VAL A 235 65.96 44.12 -91.53
CA VAL A 235 65.37 45.46 -91.50
C VAL A 235 65.06 45.84 -90.05
N ILE A 236 66.09 46.13 -89.24
CA ILE A 236 65.86 47.11 -88.17
C ILE A 236 65.88 48.46 -88.90
N ASN A 237 64.70 49.05 -89.12
CA ASN A 237 64.64 50.41 -89.67
C ASN A 237 65.39 51.36 -88.73
N ASN A 238 65.96 52.46 -89.25
CA ASN A 238 66.71 53.42 -88.43
C ASN A 238 65.92 53.93 -87.20
N ALA A 239 64.59 53.92 -87.26
CA ALA A 239 63.69 54.29 -86.16
C ALA A 239 63.63 53.27 -85.00
N GLU A 240 63.98 52.00 -85.24
CA GLU A 240 63.97 50.90 -84.26
C GLU A 240 65.37 50.56 -83.76
N LYS A 241 66.42 51.05 -84.44
CA LYS A 241 67.82 50.83 -84.07
C LYS A 241 68.15 51.36 -82.67
N SER A 242 67.51 52.46 -82.26
CA SER A 242 67.66 53.03 -80.92
C SER A 242 67.02 52.15 -79.83
N VAL A 243 65.84 51.59 -80.10
CA VAL A 243 65.14 50.65 -79.22
C VAL A 243 65.94 49.36 -79.07
N TYR A 244 66.42 48.80 -80.18
CA TYR A 244 67.28 47.63 -80.19
C TYR A 244 68.57 47.84 -79.38
N THR A 245 69.27 48.95 -79.61
CA THR A 245 70.53 49.27 -78.90
C THR A 245 70.28 49.38 -77.40
N LYS A 246 69.22 50.10 -76.98
CA LYS A 246 68.81 50.20 -75.57
C LYS A 246 68.55 48.83 -74.94
N LEU A 247 67.75 47.97 -75.60
CA LEU A 247 67.39 46.65 -75.09
C LEU A 247 68.59 45.70 -75.04
N ARG A 248 69.51 45.80 -76.01
CA ARG A 248 70.77 45.07 -76.02
C ARG A 248 71.69 45.50 -74.88
N ASP A 249 71.81 46.81 -74.65
CA ASP A 249 72.65 47.36 -73.58
C ASP A 249 72.08 47.03 -72.18
N MET A 250 70.76 46.84 -72.07
CA MET A 250 70.08 46.30 -70.87
C MET A 250 70.29 44.77 -70.68
N GLY A 251 70.91 44.12 -71.67
CA GLY A 251 71.16 42.67 -71.68
C GLY A 251 69.93 41.83 -71.97
N ILE A 252 68.87 42.40 -72.56
CA ILE A 252 67.61 41.71 -72.90
C ILE A 252 67.73 40.98 -74.24
N LEU A 253 68.42 41.60 -75.21
CA LEU A 253 68.63 41.06 -76.55
C LEU A 253 70.12 40.87 -76.83
N THR A 254 70.44 39.89 -77.67
CA THR A 254 71.80 39.67 -78.19
C THR A 254 71.76 39.23 -79.65
N GLU A 255 72.91 39.28 -80.32
CA GLU A 255 73.08 38.78 -81.69
C GLU A 255 73.75 37.42 -81.65
N ASN A 256 73.12 36.43 -82.29
CA ASN A 256 73.77 35.16 -82.56
C ASN A 256 74.79 35.32 -83.72
N SER A 257 75.71 34.36 -83.85
CA SER A 257 76.69 34.16 -84.93
C SER A 257 76.19 34.33 -86.37
N ARG A 258 74.87 34.38 -86.60
CA ARG A 258 74.22 34.63 -87.89
C ARG A 258 73.57 36.03 -87.99
N ASN A 259 73.96 36.99 -87.15
CA ASN A 259 73.35 38.33 -86.99
C ASN A 259 71.83 38.29 -86.76
N LYS A 260 71.34 37.24 -86.09
CA LYS A 260 69.93 37.15 -85.68
C LYS A 260 69.77 37.70 -84.27
N ILE A 261 68.82 38.61 -84.09
CA ILE A 261 68.42 39.12 -82.78
C ILE A 261 67.69 38.00 -82.04
N ILE A 262 68.17 37.65 -80.85
CA ILE A 262 67.57 36.66 -79.97
C ILE A 262 67.47 37.22 -78.55
N PHE A 263 66.52 36.70 -77.78
CA PHE A 263 66.45 36.97 -76.35
C PHE A 263 67.63 36.29 -75.64
N THR A 264 68.19 36.98 -74.65
CA THR A 264 69.05 36.35 -73.65
C THR A 264 68.18 35.58 -72.63
N ASP A 265 68.79 34.83 -71.70
CA ASP A 265 68.04 34.18 -70.62
C ASP A 265 67.24 35.22 -69.80
N LYS A 266 67.90 36.33 -69.45
CA LYS A 266 67.29 37.48 -68.80
C LYS A 266 66.16 38.11 -69.62
N GLY A 267 66.33 38.17 -70.94
CA GLY A 267 65.31 38.70 -71.84
C GLY A 267 64.10 37.80 -72.00
N SER A 268 64.31 36.49 -71.97
CA SER A 268 63.23 35.49 -72.03
C SER A 268 62.41 35.51 -70.73
N GLU A 269 63.07 35.59 -69.57
CA GLU A 269 62.40 35.75 -68.27
C GLU A 269 61.59 37.06 -68.19
N LEU A 270 62.17 38.17 -68.67
CA LEU A 270 61.46 39.45 -68.73
C LEU A 270 60.26 39.40 -69.66
N TRP A 271 60.38 38.72 -70.80
CA TRP A 271 59.29 38.53 -71.75
C TRP A 271 58.16 37.68 -71.14
N ASP A 272 58.47 36.61 -70.43
CA ASP A 272 57.49 35.76 -69.75
C ASP A 272 56.75 36.52 -68.63
N LEU A 273 57.41 37.47 -67.97
CA LEU A 273 56.78 38.38 -67.00
C LEU A 273 55.82 39.35 -67.70
N ILE A 274 56.26 40.00 -68.78
CA ILE A 274 55.43 40.95 -69.56
C ILE A 274 54.22 40.26 -70.18
N ASN A 275 54.37 39.03 -70.69
CA ASN A 275 53.31 38.34 -71.42
C ASN A 275 52.24 37.72 -70.50
N LYS A 276 52.57 37.43 -69.23
CA LYS A 276 51.59 36.98 -68.22
C LYS A 276 50.54 38.04 -67.87
N ASP A 277 50.89 39.32 -67.93
CA ASP A 277 49.94 40.42 -67.69
C ASP A 277 49.02 40.68 -68.90
N VAL A 278 49.51 40.44 -70.12
CA VAL A 278 48.74 40.66 -71.36
C VAL A 278 47.63 39.62 -71.54
N GLU A 279 47.76 38.41 -70.99
CA GLU A 279 46.69 37.40 -70.98
C GLU A 279 45.62 37.67 -69.90
N ASN A 280 45.99 38.31 -68.78
CA ASN A 280 45.05 38.63 -67.69
C ASN A 280 44.17 39.86 -67.96
N ASP A 281 44.60 40.81 -68.80
CA ASP A 281 43.78 41.99 -69.20
C ASP A 281 42.72 41.67 -70.29
N ASN A 282 42.72 40.44 -70.84
CA ASN A 282 41.77 39.97 -71.87
C ASN A 282 40.76 38.92 -71.36
N SER A 283 40.63 38.72 -70.04
CA SER A 283 39.68 37.78 -69.41
C SER A 283 38.71 38.46 -68.44
#